data_AF-A0A5C9EPD2-F1
#
_entry.id   AF-A0A5C9EPD2-F1
#
_cell.length_a   1.000
_cell.length_b   1.000
_cell.length_c   1.000
_cell.angle_alpha   90.00
_cell.angle_beta   90.00
_cell.angle_gamma   90.00
#
_symmetry.space_group_name_H-M   'P 1'
#
loop_
_entity.id
_entity.type
_entity.pdbx_description
1 polymer ?
#
loop_
_entity_poly.entity_id
_entity_poly.type
_entity_poly.pdbx_seq_one_letter_code
_entity_poly.pdbx_strand_id
1 'polypeptide(L)'
;MLHENESEKDFLDKSNLLLLAEIEKNRQKEVLDKIKRVFCAYLDGKRINLFEDLKGLEVVIPYINTFTTKFSRRVIEWVILNLTYGKTASYSDIGKKINSKAYQAIGNIMRNNPFPLVIPCHRVVRKNGQVGGFMGKVKDSWQIELKKSLLEMENRAIQKNKT
;
A
#
# COMPACT_ATOMS: atom_id res chain seq x y z
N MET A 1 33.34 33.14 -17.62
CA MET A 1 32.95 33.72 -16.32
C MET A 1 31.44 33.74 -16.27
N LEU A 2 30.84 32.82 -15.51
CA LEU A 2 29.41 32.86 -15.23
C LEU A 2 29.24 33.87 -14.09
N HIS A 3 28.64 35.02 -14.39
CA HIS A 3 28.14 35.91 -13.35
C HIS A 3 26.94 35.21 -12.69
N GLU A 4 27.16 34.54 -11.55
CA GLU A 4 26.06 34.21 -10.65
C GLU A 4 25.44 35.54 -10.17
N ASN A 5 24.16 35.73 -10.49
CA ASN A 5 23.42 36.96 -10.22
C ASN A 5 23.35 37.23 -8.71
N GLU A 6 23.68 38.45 -8.28
CA GLU A 6 23.56 38.89 -6.88
C GLU A 6 22.14 38.69 -6.30
N SER A 7 21.11 38.63 -7.14
CA SER A 7 19.73 38.33 -6.72
C SER A 7 19.51 36.89 -6.23
N GLU A 8 20.28 35.90 -6.72
CA GLU A 8 20.18 34.51 -6.24
C GLU A 8 20.84 34.33 -4.87
N LYS A 9 21.89 35.11 -4.58
CA LYS A 9 22.55 35.11 -3.27
C LYS A 9 21.68 35.73 -2.18
N ASP A 10 20.90 36.76 -2.52
CA ASP A 10 19.94 37.40 -1.61
C ASP A 10 18.69 36.54 -1.38
N PHE A 11 18.28 35.75 -2.38
CA PHE A 11 17.17 34.79 -2.25
C PHE A 11 17.48 33.64 -1.29
N LEU A 12 18.75 33.30 -1.09
CA LEU A 12 19.22 32.23 -0.20
C LEU A 12 19.76 32.73 1.16
N ASP A 13 19.39 33.94 1.58
CA ASP A 13 19.60 34.40 2.97
C ASP A 13 19.02 33.38 3.98
N LYS A 14 19.64 33.27 5.16
CA LYS A 14 19.20 32.49 6.31
C LYS A 14 17.72 32.71 6.64
N SER A 15 17.18 33.92 6.47
CA SER A 15 15.76 34.20 6.71
C SER A 15 14.86 33.46 5.71
N ASN A 16 15.22 33.46 4.43
CA ASN A 16 14.51 32.73 3.38
C ASN A 16 14.67 31.22 3.56
N LEU A 17 15.85 30.73 3.95
CA LEU A 17 16.07 29.32 4.28
C LEU A 17 15.19 28.84 5.44
N LEU A 18 15.02 29.66 6.49
CA LEU A 18 14.17 29.32 7.63
C LEU A 18 12.68 29.30 7.23
N LEU A 19 12.25 30.25 6.39
CA LEU A 19 10.90 30.28 5.83
C LEU A 19 10.62 29.07 4.93
N LEU A 20 11.55 28.71 4.04
CA LEU A 20 11.45 27.52 3.19
C LEU A 20 11.35 26.24 4.03
N ALA A 21 12.18 26.10 5.05
CA ALA A 21 12.12 24.96 5.97
C ALA A 21 10.77 24.87 6.70
N GLU A 22 10.22 26.00 7.14
CA GLU A 22 8.90 26.05 7.80
C GLU A 22 7.77 25.73 6.81
N ILE A 23 7.82 26.23 5.56
CA ILE A 23 6.89 25.88 4.49
C ILE A 23 6.94 24.37 4.21
N GLU A 24 8.14 23.81 4.07
CA GLU A 24 8.32 22.37 3.85
C GLU A 24 7.78 21.54 5.01
N LYS A 25 8.04 21.94 6.25
CA LYS A 25 7.53 21.28 7.46
C LYS A 25 6.01 21.33 7.53
N ASN A 26 5.40 22.48 7.22
CA ASN A 26 3.95 22.63 7.19
C ASN A 26 3.32 21.78 6.08
N ARG A 27 3.94 21.74 4.89
CA ARG A 27 3.53 20.84 3.80
C ARG A 27 3.60 19.36 4.20
N GLN A 28 4.70 18.95 4.85
CA GLN A 28 4.84 17.57 5.34
C GLN A 28 3.76 17.22 6.37
N LYS A 29 3.45 18.13 7.29
CA LYS A 29 2.38 17.94 8.29
C LYS A 29 1.02 17.78 7.61
N GLU A 30 0.72 18.63 6.63
CA GLU A 30 -0.54 18.56 5.88
C GLU A 30 -0.68 17.22 5.13
N VAL A 31 0.37 16.77 4.45
CA VAL A 31 0.39 15.47 3.77
C VAL A 31 0.20 14.33 4.77
N LEU A 32 0.88 14.36 5.91
CA LEU A 32 0.74 13.35 6.96
C LEU A 32 -0.70 13.27 7.49
N ASP A 33 -1.37 14.41 7.66
CA ASP A 33 -2.75 14.45 8.13
C ASP A 33 -3.72 13.92 7.06
N LYS A 34 -3.47 14.17 5.77
CA LYS A 34 -4.22 13.55 4.67
C LYS A 34 -4.04 12.03 4.64
N ILE A 35 -2.79 11.54 4.79
CA ILE A 35 -2.49 10.11 4.88
C ILE A 35 -3.26 9.47 6.04
N LYS A 36 -3.20 10.05 7.25
CA LYS A 36 -3.94 9.55 8.42
C LYS A 36 -5.44 9.45 8.13
N ARG A 37 -6.04 10.49 7.54
CA ARG A 37 -7.47 10.49 7.19
C ARG A 37 -7.84 9.35 6.25
N VAL A 38 -7.01 9.08 5.23
CA VAL A 38 -7.21 7.99 4.27
C VAL A 38 -7.15 6.63 4.97
N PHE A 39 -6.18 6.41 5.86
CA PHE A 39 -6.08 5.17 6.64
C PHE A 39 -7.25 5.00 7.63
N CYS A 40 -7.61 6.05 8.37
CA CYS A 40 -8.76 6.01 9.28
C CYS A 40 -10.05 5.68 8.51
N ALA A 41 -10.30 6.35 7.40
CA ALA A 41 -11.45 6.08 6.54
C ALA A 41 -11.52 4.61 6.10
N TYR A 42 -10.39 4.04 5.68
CA TYR A 42 -10.31 2.62 5.32
C TYR A 42 -10.62 1.70 6.50
N LEU A 43 -10.03 1.96 7.67
CA LEU A 43 -10.23 1.17 8.89
C LEU A 43 -11.64 1.34 9.49
N ASP A 44 -12.33 2.43 9.18
CA ASP A 44 -13.75 2.64 9.47
C ASP A 44 -14.68 1.87 8.50
N GLY A 45 -14.11 1.12 7.55
CA GLY A 45 -14.84 0.31 6.59
C GLY A 45 -15.31 1.07 5.34
N LYS A 46 -14.81 2.28 5.08
CA LYS A 46 -15.06 2.95 3.80
C LYS A 46 -14.31 2.21 2.68
N ARG A 47 -14.92 2.17 1.50
CA ARG A 47 -14.38 1.49 0.31
C ARG A 47 -13.27 2.31 -0.34
N ILE A 48 -12.11 2.33 0.31
CA ILE A 48 -10.91 3.09 -0.09
C ILE A 48 -9.91 2.17 -0.82
N ASN A 49 -9.22 2.70 -1.82
CA ASN A 49 -8.08 2.04 -2.46
C ASN A 49 -6.78 2.75 -2.04
N LEU A 50 -6.23 2.31 -0.89
CA LEU A 50 -5.07 2.94 -0.28
C LEU A 50 -3.89 3.18 -1.23
N PHE A 51 -3.66 2.30 -2.22
CA PHE A 51 -2.59 2.52 -3.18
C PHE A 51 -2.86 3.75 -4.08
N GLU A 52 -4.05 3.82 -4.67
CA GLU A 52 -4.43 4.93 -5.55
C GLU A 52 -4.65 6.23 -4.77
N ASP A 53 -5.28 6.15 -3.58
CA ASP A 53 -5.51 7.30 -2.72
C ASP A 53 -4.19 7.93 -2.25
N LEU A 54 -3.19 7.12 -1.84
CA LEU A 54 -1.87 7.63 -1.47
C LEU A 54 -1.11 8.20 -2.68
N LYS A 55 -1.22 7.56 -3.84
CA LYS A 55 -0.65 8.08 -5.09
C LYS A 55 -1.25 9.44 -5.47
N GLY A 56 -2.56 9.63 -5.27
CA GLY A 56 -3.25 10.91 -5.47
C GLY A 56 -2.83 12.02 -4.49
N LEU A 57 -2.22 11.64 -3.36
CA LEU A 57 -1.58 12.56 -2.41
C LEU A 57 -0.09 12.79 -2.72
N GLU A 58 0.38 12.35 -3.89
CA GLU A 58 1.80 12.41 -4.30
C GLU A 58 2.74 11.63 -3.38
N VAL A 59 2.21 10.66 -2.62
CA VAL A 59 3.01 9.79 -1.76
C VAL A 59 3.61 8.69 -2.63
N VAL A 60 4.94 8.70 -2.73
CA VAL A 60 5.68 7.68 -3.49
C VAL A 60 5.75 6.38 -2.68
N ILE A 61 5.19 5.31 -3.23
CA ILE A 61 5.33 3.95 -2.69
C ILE A 61 6.41 3.22 -3.49
N PRO A 62 7.62 2.97 -2.95
CA PRO A 62 8.78 2.49 -3.72
C PRO A 62 8.75 0.98 -3.97
N TYR A 63 7.58 0.39 -4.25
CA TYR A 63 7.40 -1.06 -4.37
C TYR A 63 8.23 -1.66 -5.52
N ILE A 64 8.50 -0.91 -6.58
CA ILE A 64 9.32 -1.37 -7.72
C ILE A 64 10.79 -1.62 -7.33
N ASN A 65 11.31 -0.82 -6.40
CA ASN A 65 12.66 -0.97 -5.84
C ASN A 65 12.69 -2.06 -4.77
N THR A 66 11.61 -2.21 -3.99
CA THR A 66 11.46 -3.28 -3.00
C THR A 66 11.40 -4.67 -3.63
N PHE A 67 10.60 -4.85 -4.68
CA PHE A 67 10.43 -6.12 -5.37
C PHE A 67 11.35 -6.14 -6.60
N THR A 68 12.57 -6.64 -6.42
CA THR A 68 13.64 -6.48 -7.42
C THR A 68 13.52 -7.42 -8.63
N THR A 69 12.88 -8.59 -8.47
CA THR A 69 12.76 -9.55 -9.57
C THR A 69 11.58 -9.21 -10.49
N LYS A 70 11.72 -9.51 -11.79
CA LYS A 70 10.60 -9.39 -12.76
C LYS A 70 9.36 -10.18 -12.31
N PHE A 71 9.55 -11.35 -11.70
CA PHE A 71 8.46 -12.17 -11.20
C PHE A 71 7.72 -11.51 -10.04
N SER A 72 8.44 -11.01 -9.03
CA SER A 72 7.83 -10.36 -7.87
C SER A 72 7.10 -9.07 -8.24
N ARG A 73 7.63 -8.30 -9.19
CA ARG A 73 6.95 -7.09 -9.71
C ARG A 73 5.62 -7.44 -10.35
N ARG A 74 5.60 -8.39 -11.28
CA ARG A 74 4.37 -8.85 -11.95
C ARG A 74 3.31 -9.34 -10.96
N VAL A 75 3.73 -10.06 -9.91
CA VAL A 75 2.83 -10.50 -8.84
C VAL A 75 2.21 -9.30 -8.12
N ILE A 76 3.04 -8.34 -7.72
CA ILE A 76 2.61 -7.19 -6.91
C ILE A 76 1.76 -6.21 -7.72
N GLU A 77 2.16 -5.91 -8.95
CA GLU A 77 1.38 -5.11 -9.90
C GLU A 77 -0.01 -5.72 -10.10
N TRP A 78 -0.08 -7.04 -10.34
CA TRP A 78 -1.36 -7.71 -10.49
C TRP A 78 -2.21 -7.60 -9.21
N VAL A 79 -1.61 -7.81 -8.04
CA VAL A 79 -2.30 -7.71 -6.74
C VAL A 79 -2.86 -6.30 -6.51
N ILE A 80 -2.07 -5.26 -6.76
CA ILE A 80 -2.48 -3.85 -6.61
C ILE A 80 -3.65 -3.53 -7.53
N LEU A 81 -3.56 -3.92 -8.81
CA LEU A 81 -4.54 -3.54 -9.82
C LEU A 81 -5.87 -4.31 -9.71
N ASN A 82 -5.85 -5.55 -9.21
CA ASN A 82 -7.01 -6.45 -9.30
C ASN A 82 -7.71 -6.71 -7.96
N LEU A 83 -6.98 -6.66 -6.85
CA LEU A 83 -7.57 -6.91 -5.52
C LEU A 83 -8.06 -5.63 -4.89
N THR A 84 -9.06 -4.99 -5.52
CA THR A 84 -9.76 -3.83 -4.96
C THR A 84 -10.52 -4.19 -3.68
N TYR A 85 -11.05 -3.19 -2.96
CA TYR A 85 -11.77 -3.38 -1.70
C TYR A 85 -12.78 -4.54 -1.74
N GLY A 86 -12.61 -5.50 -0.82
CA GLY A 86 -13.43 -6.69 -0.62
C GLY A 86 -13.35 -7.75 -1.73
N LYS A 87 -12.46 -7.61 -2.71
CA LYS A 87 -12.13 -8.67 -3.65
C LYS A 87 -10.96 -9.50 -3.15
N THR A 88 -11.10 -10.82 -3.20
CA THR A 88 -10.03 -11.75 -2.83
C THR A 88 -9.60 -12.60 -4.02
N ALA A 89 -8.40 -13.15 -3.95
CA ALA A 89 -7.90 -14.15 -4.91
C ALA A 89 -7.06 -15.18 -4.19
N SER A 90 -7.02 -16.41 -4.71
CA SER A 90 -6.09 -17.42 -4.22
C SER A 90 -4.69 -17.26 -4.81
N TYR A 91 -3.69 -17.83 -4.16
CA TYR A 91 -2.32 -17.92 -4.73
C TYR A 91 -2.32 -18.57 -6.13
N SER A 92 -3.20 -19.56 -6.35
CA SER A 92 -3.35 -20.18 -7.66
C SER A 92 -4.02 -19.28 -8.70
N ASP A 93 -4.92 -18.38 -8.29
CA ASP A 93 -5.53 -17.43 -9.23
C ASP A 93 -4.52 -16.41 -9.73
N ILE A 94 -3.68 -15.89 -8.81
CA ILE A 94 -2.55 -15.02 -9.17
C ILE A 94 -1.61 -15.76 -10.13
N GLY A 95 -1.22 -16.99 -9.78
CA GLY A 95 -0.33 -17.81 -10.60
C GLY A 95 -0.87 -18.03 -12.01
N LYS A 96 -2.15 -18.39 -12.15
CA LYS A 96 -2.81 -18.50 -13.46
C LYS A 96 -2.73 -17.20 -14.26
N LYS A 97 -3.01 -16.06 -13.62
CA LYS A 97 -3.04 -14.75 -14.29
C LYS A 97 -1.66 -14.29 -14.76
N ILE A 98 -0.60 -14.63 -14.03
CA ILE A 98 0.77 -14.32 -14.45
C ILE A 98 1.44 -15.47 -15.23
N ASN A 99 0.69 -16.51 -15.59
CA ASN A 99 1.17 -17.72 -16.26
C ASN A 99 2.36 -18.38 -15.52
N SER A 100 2.16 -18.69 -14.24
CA SER A 100 3.15 -19.35 -13.38
C SER A 100 2.51 -20.32 -12.40
N LYS A 101 3.18 -21.45 -12.18
CA LYS A 101 2.83 -22.44 -11.13
C LYS A 101 3.61 -22.24 -9.83
N ALA A 102 4.42 -21.19 -9.73
CA ALA A 102 5.28 -20.91 -8.58
C ALA A 102 4.50 -20.36 -7.36
N TYR A 103 3.47 -21.07 -6.90
CA TYR A 103 2.55 -20.60 -5.85
C TYR A 103 3.24 -20.35 -4.51
N GLN A 104 4.26 -21.13 -4.18
CA GLN A 104 5.08 -20.92 -2.98
C GLN A 104 5.86 -19.60 -3.06
N ALA A 105 6.40 -19.26 -4.24
CA ALA A 105 7.08 -17.98 -4.45
C ALA A 105 6.10 -16.80 -4.32
N ILE A 106 4.88 -16.92 -4.85
CA ILE A 106 3.80 -15.93 -4.65
C ILE A 106 3.50 -15.79 -3.15
N GLY A 107 3.40 -16.91 -2.42
CA GLY A 107 3.24 -16.92 -0.96
C GLY A 107 4.36 -16.18 -0.23
N ASN A 108 5.61 -16.39 -0.63
CA ASN A 108 6.77 -15.70 -0.06
C ASN A 108 6.77 -14.19 -0.38
N ILE A 109 6.37 -13.79 -1.58
CA ILE A 109 6.22 -12.38 -1.94
C ILE A 109 5.14 -11.70 -1.06
N MET A 110 3.99 -12.35 -0.87
CA MET A 110 2.93 -11.85 0.01
C MET A 110 3.37 -11.80 1.48
N ARG A 111 4.18 -12.77 1.91
CA ARG A 111 4.76 -12.82 3.26
C ARG A 111 5.70 -11.64 3.52
N ASN A 112 6.53 -11.31 2.53
CA ASN A 112 7.60 -10.30 2.64
C ASN A 112 7.16 -8.92 2.14
N ASN A 113 5.86 -8.64 2.08
CA ASN A 113 5.34 -7.33 1.70
C ASN A 113 5.60 -6.30 2.82
N PRO A 114 6.43 -5.26 2.59
CA PRO A 114 6.70 -4.24 3.61
C PRO A 114 5.63 -3.15 3.66
N PHE A 115 4.67 -3.15 2.71
CA PHE A 115 3.58 -2.18 2.64
C PHE A 115 2.22 -2.88 2.83
N PRO A 116 1.94 -3.46 4.02
CA PRO A 116 0.64 -4.06 4.28
C PRO A 116 -0.49 -3.02 4.10
N LEU A 117 -1.69 -3.49 3.77
CA LEU A 117 -2.88 -2.69 3.42
C LEU A 117 -2.76 -1.92 2.10
N VAL A 118 -1.69 -1.14 1.90
CA VAL A 118 -1.41 -0.41 0.65
C VAL A 118 -1.22 -1.39 -0.50
N ILE A 119 -0.37 -2.40 -0.30
CA ILE A 119 -0.35 -3.60 -1.13
C ILE A 119 -1.20 -4.64 -0.37
N PRO A 120 -2.39 -5.01 -0.88
CA PRO A 120 -3.41 -5.71 -0.10
C PRO A 120 -3.14 -7.23 -0.01
N CYS A 121 -2.02 -7.63 0.58
CA CYS A 121 -1.66 -9.05 0.74
C CYS A 121 -2.59 -9.83 1.70
N HIS A 122 -3.41 -9.12 2.50
CA HIS A 122 -4.49 -9.73 3.30
C HIS A 122 -5.63 -10.26 2.41
N ARG A 123 -5.81 -9.72 1.19
CA ARG A 123 -6.80 -10.18 0.21
C ARG A 123 -6.38 -11.46 -0.55
N VAL A 124 -5.13 -11.91 -0.37
CA VAL A 124 -4.64 -13.18 -0.95
C VAL A 124 -4.87 -14.32 0.03
N VAL A 125 -5.70 -15.28 -0.35
CA VAL A 125 -6.19 -16.36 0.53
C VAL A 125 -5.87 -17.76 -0.02
N ARG A 126 -6.22 -18.81 0.72
CA ARG A 126 -6.12 -20.19 0.21
C ARG A 126 -7.22 -20.46 -0.82
N LYS A 127 -7.01 -21.45 -1.68
CA LYS A 127 -7.98 -21.84 -2.73
C LYS A 127 -9.36 -22.21 -2.19
N ASN A 128 -9.42 -22.76 -0.97
CA ASN A 128 -10.67 -23.11 -0.28
C ASN A 128 -11.32 -21.93 0.44
N GLY A 129 -10.87 -20.70 0.20
CA GLY A 129 -11.40 -19.47 0.84
C GLY A 129 -10.89 -19.24 2.27
N GLN A 130 -10.18 -20.20 2.87
CA GLN A 130 -9.65 -20.03 4.22
C GLN A 130 -8.51 -19.01 4.26
N VAL A 131 -8.37 -18.35 5.41
CA VAL A 131 -7.23 -17.48 5.69
C VAL A 131 -5.94 -18.31 5.67
N GLY A 132 -5.01 -17.89 4.81
CA GLY A 132 -3.64 -18.41 4.77
C GLY A 132 -2.73 -17.68 5.75
N GLY A 133 -1.42 -17.78 5.53
CA GLY A 133 -0.46 -17.01 6.32
C GLY A 133 -0.59 -15.49 6.10
N PHE A 134 -0.10 -14.73 7.07
CA PHE A 134 -0.01 -13.26 7.00
C PHE A 134 1.23 -12.76 7.74
N MET A 135 1.97 -11.84 7.11
CA MET A 135 3.16 -11.19 7.71
C MET A 135 4.12 -12.19 8.42
N GLY A 136 4.40 -13.31 7.77
CA GLY A 136 5.32 -14.34 8.31
C GLY A 136 4.70 -15.39 9.22
N LYS A 137 3.47 -15.20 9.70
CA LYS A 137 2.81 -16.15 10.60
C LYS A 137 1.79 -17.01 9.89
N VAL A 138 1.52 -18.21 10.42
CA VAL A 138 0.69 -19.24 9.78
C VAL A 138 -0.38 -19.85 10.68
N LYS A 139 -0.32 -19.63 12.01
CA LYS A 139 -1.31 -20.08 13.02
C LYS A 139 -1.27 -19.16 14.24
N ASP A 140 -2.40 -19.09 14.95
CA ASP A 140 -2.59 -18.53 16.31
C ASP A 140 -1.69 -17.34 16.64
N SER A 141 -1.90 -16.24 15.91
CA SER A 141 -1.15 -15.01 16.10
C SER A 141 -2.00 -13.80 15.78
N TRP A 142 -1.66 -12.65 16.37
CA TRP A 142 -2.36 -11.39 16.13
C TRP A 142 -2.37 -10.99 14.65
N GLN A 143 -1.35 -11.38 13.87
CA GLN A 143 -1.30 -11.13 12.42
C GLN A 143 -2.41 -11.91 11.69
N ILE A 144 -2.64 -13.16 12.07
CA ILE A 144 -3.71 -13.96 11.46
C ILE A 144 -5.07 -13.37 11.84
N GLU A 145 -5.25 -12.96 13.09
CA GLU A 145 -6.48 -12.29 13.54
C GLU A 145 -6.68 -10.96 12.82
N LEU A 146 -5.63 -10.14 12.65
CA LEU A 146 -5.69 -8.91 11.86
C LEU A 146 -6.15 -9.19 10.42
N LYS A 147 -5.59 -10.20 9.75
CA LYS A 147 -6.02 -10.57 8.39
C LYS A 147 -7.50 -10.97 8.33
N LYS A 148 -7.98 -11.76 9.30
CA LYS A 148 -9.40 -12.12 9.41
C LYS A 148 -10.26 -10.87 9.61
N SER A 149 -9.92 -10.01 10.56
CA SER A 149 -10.67 -8.79 10.87
C SER A 149 -10.74 -7.83 9.68
N LEU A 150 -9.66 -7.67 8.92
CA LEU A 150 -9.64 -6.84 7.71
C LEU A 150 -10.56 -7.42 6.63
N LEU A 151 -10.49 -8.72 6.36
CA LEU A 151 -11.36 -9.39 5.40
C LEU A 151 -12.84 -9.29 5.81
N GLU A 152 -13.13 -9.50 7.08
CA GLU A 152 -14.49 -9.41 7.62
C GLU A 152 -15.04 -7.98 7.52
N MET A 153 -14.24 -6.98 7.90
CA MET A 153 -14.57 -5.56 7.75
C MET A 153 -14.94 -5.23 6.29
N GLU A 154 -14.10 -5.63 5.34
CA GLU A 154 -14.35 -5.39 3.92
C GLU A 154 -15.63 -6.08 3.43
N ASN A 155 -15.87 -7.32 3.87
CA ASN A 155 -17.07 -8.08 3.51
C ASN A 155 -18.35 -7.45 4.07
N ARG A 156 -18.34 -6.98 5.32
CA ARG A 156 -19.50 -6.28 5.94
C ARG A 156 -19.86 -5.01 5.18
N ALA A 157 -18.86 -4.22 4.78
CA ALA A 157 -19.06 -3.02 3.97
C ALA A 157 -19.57 -3.34 2.54
N ILE A 158 -19.28 -4.54 2.01
CA ILE A 158 -19.91 -5.02 0.78
C ILE A 158 -21.41 -5.28 0.98
N GLN A 159 -21.76 -6.02 2.04
CA GLN A 159 -23.14 -6.46 2.30
C GLN A 159 -24.09 -5.30 2.62
N LYS A 160 -23.65 -4.30 3.40
CA LYS A 160 -24.47 -3.12 3.75
C LYS A 160 -24.96 -2.26 2.58
N ASN A 161 -24.33 -2.36 1.41
CA ASN A 161 -24.73 -1.60 0.22
C ASN A 161 -25.58 -2.43 -0.76
N LYS A 162 -25.96 -3.66 -0.38
CA LYS A 162 -26.89 -4.51 -1.15
C LYS A 162 -28.30 -4.53 -0.55
N THR A 163 -28.47 -3.93 0.62
CA THR A 163 -29.73 -3.76 1.34
C THR A 163 -30.17 -2.32 1.23
#